data_AF-A0A4Q4RFD1-F1
#
_entry.id   AF-A0A4Q4RFD1-F1
#
_cell.length_a   1.000
_cell.length_b   1.000
_cell.length_c   1.000
_cell.angle_alpha   90.00
_cell.angle_beta   90.00
_cell.angle_gamma   90.00
#
_symmetry.space_group_name_H-M   'P 1'
#
loop_
_entity.id
_entity.type
_entity.pdbx_description
1 polymer ?
#
loop_
_entity_poly.entity_id
_entity_poly.type
_entity_poly.pdbx_seq_one_letter_code
_entity_poly.pdbx_strand_id
1 'polypeptide(L)'
;MQLRALTGALVAAAFASGAFYAYSDKSSTGHSHSPADQARNLTNAASSEPTRKALVVGPGELYTGTITGTGPISKETDDYGRKVLEMLDPDQATAKLRKNEESWLVGRGQGVVRYDVVQIPSNSPIEDDHAEKIIEVPSNLAATDNGAPASDWMFWGVFDGHSGWVTSAKLRQTLISYVARELNTTYKSAVEDPALHFPSSDAIDKAIKTGFIKLDNEIVHESVKKVRKAQSKIAAAELLAPALSGSCALLSFYDSQSKLLRVACTGDSRAILGRRGPNGKWTVTPLSEDQTGGTTSEAERLRREHPGEPNVVRNGRILGGLEPSRAFGDASYKWSLETNAELKKSYFSRSPSTLLKTPPYVTAEPVITTTKVEPEKGDFVVMATDGLWEMLTNEEVVGLVGQWLDAQGNPSSQGSQAQSWLKSWWSTQKQLPVEQKPGEKGEGQRAPIRQQQWGTKTSLNERFVVEDKNAATHLVRNALGGKDQDQLSALLTLPSPFSRRYRDDLTVEVIFFGEGTGTGNVTRNQEASAAEAEAKAKL
;
A
#
# COMPACT_ATOMS: atom_id res chain seq x y z
N MET A 1 -42.86 -22.02 -23.58
CA MET A 1 -44.17 -21.97 -22.91
C MET A 1 -44.31 -23.20 -22.02
N GLN A 2 -44.00 -23.08 -20.72
CA GLN A 2 -44.37 -24.00 -19.64
C GLN A 2 -44.15 -23.23 -18.32
N LEU A 3 -44.98 -23.47 -17.30
CA LEU A 3 -45.13 -22.59 -16.13
C LEU A 3 -45.61 -23.38 -14.91
N ARG A 4 -45.17 -22.95 -13.71
CA ARG A 4 -45.72 -23.25 -12.35
C ARG A 4 -45.39 -24.64 -11.75
N ALA A 5 -45.23 -24.81 -10.42
CA ALA A 5 -45.17 -23.83 -9.30
C ALA A 5 -44.50 -24.41 -8.01
N LEU A 6 -44.36 -23.55 -6.99
CA LEU A 6 -43.73 -23.72 -5.67
C LEU A 6 -44.38 -24.74 -4.71
N THR A 7 -43.59 -25.30 -3.77
CA THR A 7 -43.76 -25.30 -2.28
C THR A 7 -42.47 -25.82 -1.59
N GLY A 8 -42.04 -25.46 -0.37
CA GLY A 8 -42.43 -24.33 0.50
C GLY A 8 -42.81 -24.69 1.96
N ALA A 9 -41.86 -24.89 2.89
CA ALA A 9 -42.15 -25.04 4.34
C ALA A 9 -40.98 -24.68 5.28
N LEU A 10 -41.31 -24.05 6.42
CA LEU A 10 -40.46 -23.84 7.60
C LEU A 10 -40.57 -25.02 8.58
N VAL A 11 -39.53 -25.25 9.40
CA VAL A 11 -39.68 -25.91 10.71
C VAL A 11 -38.84 -25.17 11.75
N ALA A 12 -39.48 -24.71 12.83
CA ALA A 12 -38.82 -24.25 14.04
C ALA A 12 -38.69 -25.41 15.04
N ALA A 13 -37.61 -25.43 15.83
CA ALA A 13 -37.44 -26.37 16.93
C ALA A 13 -37.22 -25.60 18.24
N ALA A 14 -38.18 -25.73 19.16
CA ALA A 14 -38.08 -25.24 20.53
C ALA A 14 -37.57 -26.34 21.47
N PHE A 15 -37.07 -25.92 22.64
CA PHE A 15 -36.40 -26.73 23.64
C PHE A 15 -37.22 -27.92 24.18
N ALA A 16 -36.52 -29.01 24.49
CA ALA A 16 -36.99 -30.05 25.40
C ALA A 16 -35.84 -30.52 26.31
N SER A 17 -36.08 -30.46 27.62
CA SER A 17 -35.16 -30.90 28.68
C SER A 17 -35.09 -32.42 28.78
N GLY A 18 -33.93 -33.01 29.11
CA GLY A 18 -33.76 -34.45 29.29
C GLY A 18 -32.74 -34.79 30.37
N ALA A 19 -33.14 -35.59 31.35
CA ALA A 19 -32.41 -35.79 32.60
C ALA A 19 -31.18 -36.72 32.51
N PHE A 20 -30.26 -36.47 33.46
CA PHE A 20 -29.30 -37.41 34.07
C PHE A 20 -29.52 -38.91 33.83
N TYR A 21 -28.43 -39.61 33.55
CA TYR A 21 -28.18 -40.94 34.08
C TYR A 21 -26.86 -40.95 34.84
N ALA A 22 -26.88 -41.46 36.07
CA ALA A 22 -25.69 -41.66 36.88
C ALA A 22 -25.13 -43.06 36.65
N TYR A 23 -23.80 -43.17 36.61
CA TYR A 23 -23.12 -44.43 36.89
C TYR A 23 -22.10 -44.19 38.00
N SER A 24 -22.32 -44.83 39.14
CA SER A 24 -21.44 -44.76 40.30
C SER A 24 -20.50 -45.94 40.31
N ASP A 25 -19.23 -45.73 40.62
CA ASP A 25 -18.45 -46.76 41.29
C ASP A 25 -17.61 -46.19 42.44
N LYS A 26 -17.38 -47.01 43.46
CA LYS A 26 -16.69 -46.65 44.72
C LYS A 26 -15.18 -46.97 44.56
N SER A 27 -14.24 -46.42 45.34
CA SER A 27 -14.25 -46.28 46.81
C SER A 27 -13.11 -45.40 47.35
N SER A 28 -13.27 -44.94 48.62
CA SER A 28 -12.23 -44.51 49.60
C SER A 28 -11.22 -43.41 49.21
N THR A 29 -10.81 -42.45 50.04
CA THR A 29 -11.12 -41.93 51.41
C THR A 29 -10.34 -40.60 51.49
N GLY A 30 -10.75 -39.49 52.11
CA GLY A 30 -11.89 -39.17 52.99
C GLY A 30 -11.78 -37.70 53.45
N HIS A 31 -12.46 -37.35 54.54
CA HIS A 31 -12.57 -36.02 55.19
C HIS A 31 -13.67 -35.07 54.66
N SER A 32 -14.71 -34.97 55.50
CA SER A 32 -15.69 -33.88 55.63
C SER A 32 -15.02 -32.51 55.80
N HIS A 33 -15.64 -31.35 55.54
CA HIS A 33 -16.98 -30.93 55.96
C HIS A 33 -17.69 -29.97 54.98
N SER A 34 -19.00 -29.79 55.19
CA SER A 34 -19.88 -28.79 54.54
C SER A 34 -21.06 -28.48 55.52
N PRO A 35 -21.95 -27.50 55.28
CA PRO A 35 -21.65 -26.08 55.47
C PRO A 35 -22.73 -25.31 56.30
N ALA A 36 -22.31 -24.58 57.32
CA ALA A 36 -23.04 -23.52 58.06
C ALA A 36 -22.11 -23.05 59.21
N ASP A 37 -21.98 -21.78 59.60
CA ASP A 37 -22.57 -20.52 59.16
C ASP A 37 -21.48 -19.44 59.17
N GLN A 38 -21.64 -18.39 58.36
CA GLN A 38 -21.70 -16.99 58.83
C GLN A 38 -21.63 -16.00 57.66
N ALA A 39 -22.77 -15.39 57.35
CA ALA A 39 -22.79 -14.17 56.56
C ALA A 39 -22.33 -12.98 57.43
N ARG A 40 -21.27 -12.28 57.01
CA ARG A 40 -21.18 -10.80 57.01
C ARG A 40 -19.83 -10.31 56.48
N ASN A 41 -19.91 -9.27 55.65
CA ASN A 41 -18.86 -8.33 55.27
C ASN A 41 -17.56 -8.92 54.68
N LEU A 42 -17.37 -8.69 53.38
CA LEU A 42 -16.40 -7.68 52.93
C LEU A 42 -16.65 -7.32 51.46
N THR A 43 -16.91 -6.04 51.20
CA THR A 43 -16.89 -5.48 49.84
C THR A 43 -15.44 -5.45 49.34
N ASN A 44 -15.11 -6.28 48.36
CA ASN A 44 -13.99 -6.04 47.47
C ASN A 44 -14.52 -6.04 46.04
N ALA A 45 -14.31 -4.93 45.34
CA ALA A 45 -14.60 -4.83 43.92
C ALA A 45 -13.60 -5.69 43.15
N ALA A 46 -14.00 -6.91 42.81
CA ALA A 46 -13.29 -7.68 41.81
C ALA A 46 -13.43 -6.95 40.47
N SER A 47 -12.33 -6.39 39.98
CA SER A 47 -12.25 -5.87 38.61
C SER A 47 -12.49 -7.04 37.66
N SER A 48 -13.70 -7.12 37.09
CA SER A 48 -14.03 -8.14 36.10
C SER A 48 -13.17 -7.93 34.86
N GLU A 49 -12.23 -8.84 34.61
CA GLU A 49 -11.41 -8.80 33.40
C GLU A 49 -12.30 -8.83 32.15
N PRO A 50 -11.97 -8.07 31.08
CA PRO A 50 -12.77 -8.07 29.87
C PRO A 50 -12.83 -9.48 29.28
N THR A 51 -14.04 -9.89 28.90
CA THR A 51 -14.31 -11.21 28.33
C THR A 51 -14.46 -11.06 26.82
N ARG A 52 -13.49 -11.56 26.06
CA ARG A 52 -13.47 -11.50 24.58
C ARG A 52 -14.04 -12.79 23.98
N LYS A 53 -14.67 -12.69 22.80
CA LYS A 53 -15.12 -13.86 22.02
C LYS A 53 -13.97 -14.34 21.14
N ALA A 54 -13.69 -15.63 21.17
CA ALA A 54 -12.66 -16.26 20.35
C ALA A 54 -13.25 -17.41 19.52
N LEU A 55 -12.76 -17.59 18.29
CA LEU A 55 -13.10 -18.74 17.46
C LEU A 55 -12.07 -19.85 17.69
N VAL A 56 -12.48 -20.95 18.32
CA VAL A 56 -11.62 -22.08 18.62
C VAL A 56 -11.78 -23.14 17.53
N VAL A 57 -10.65 -23.54 16.94
CA VAL A 57 -10.59 -24.58 15.90
C VAL A 57 -9.85 -25.79 16.46
N GLY A 58 -10.59 -26.88 16.67
CA GLY A 58 -10.04 -28.19 17.03
C GLY A 58 -9.90 -29.10 15.80
N PRO A 59 -9.24 -30.26 15.93
CA PRO A 59 -9.19 -31.28 14.89
C PRO A 59 -10.57 -31.93 14.73
N GLY A 60 -11.44 -31.30 13.94
CA GLY A 60 -12.80 -31.75 13.62
C GLY A 60 -13.94 -30.86 14.13
N GLU A 61 -13.66 -29.85 14.96
CA GLU A 61 -14.69 -29.01 15.61
C GLU A 61 -14.40 -27.51 15.51
N LEU A 62 -15.46 -26.73 15.34
CA LEU A 62 -15.43 -25.26 15.32
C LEU A 62 -16.44 -24.74 16.35
N TYR A 63 -15.99 -23.99 17.35
CA TYR A 63 -16.89 -23.39 18.34
C TYR A 63 -16.45 -21.98 18.78
N THR A 64 -17.42 -21.18 19.22
CA THR A 64 -17.18 -19.86 19.81
C THR A 64 -16.97 -19.99 21.31
N GLY A 65 -15.76 -19.68 21.78
CA GLY A 65 -15.44 -19.60 23.20
C GLY A 65 -15.42 -18.15 23.71
N THR A 66 -15.40 -18.01 25.04
CA THR A 66 -15.13 -16.74 25.74
C THR A 66 -13.83 -16.86 26.51
N ILE A 67 -12.95 -15.87 26.41
CA ILE A 67 -11.68 -15.84 27.14
C ILE A 67 -11.59 -14.55 27.96
N THR A 68 -11.18 -14.67 29.22
CA THR A 68 -11.02 -13.59 30.18
C THR A 68 -9.58 -13.07 30.18
N GLY A 69 -9.41 -11.76 30.24
CA GLY A 69 -8.10 -11.10 30.37
C GLY A 69 -7.73 -10.23 29.18
N THR A 70 -6.84 -9.26 29.40
CA THR A 70 -6.34 -8.31 28.38
C THR A 70 -5.07 -8.75 27.66
N GLY A 71 -4.38 -9.79 28.16
CA GLY A 71 -3.13 -10.27 27.58
C GLY A 71 -3.29 -10.79 26.14
N PRO A 72 -2.23 -10.75 25.32
CA PRO A 72 -2.24 -11.36 23.99
C PRO A 72 -2.28 -12.88 24.11
N ILE A 73 -3.29 -13.52 23.51
CA ILE A 73 -3.42 -14.98 23.53
C ILE A 73 -2.61 -15.56 22.37
N SER A 74 -1.28 -15.62 22.53
CA SER A 74 -0.48 -16.46 21.65
C SER A 74 -0.66 -17.92 22.04
N LYS A 75 -0.84 -18.78 21.04
CA LYS A 75 -0.57 -20.20 21.19
C LYS A 75 0.30 -20.62 20.02
N GLU A 76 1.50 -21.13 20.32
CA GLU A 76 2.30 -21.78 19.29
C GLU A 76 1.55 -23.01 18.76
N THR A 77 1.69 -23.23 17.47
CA THR A 77 1.16 -24.41 16.80
C THR A 77 1.86 -25.66 17.33
N ASP A 78 1.09 -26.63 17.79
CA ASP A 78 1.51 -28.02 17.74
C ASP A 78 1.65 -28.47 16.27
N ASP A 79 2.25 -29.63 16.02
CA ASP A 79 2.39 -30.21 14.66
C ASP A 79 1.05 -30.43 13.93
N TYR A 80 -0.07 -30.18 14.60
CA TYR A 80 -1.45 -30.25 14.10
C TYR A 80 -2.01 -28.89 13.64
N GLY A 81 -1.25 -27.81 13.72
CA GLY A 81 -1.51 -26.56 12.97
C GLY A 81 -2.73 -25.74 13.40
N ARG A 82 -3.19 -25.87 14.65
CA ARG A 82 -4.37 -25.13 15.15
C ARG A 82 -4.09 -23.62 15.20
N LYS A 83 -4.96 -22.82 14.56
CA LYS A 83 -4.93 -21.35 14.64
C LYS A 83 -6.22 -20.85 15.29
N VAL A 84 -6.08 -20.16 16.43
CA VAL A 84 -7.17 -19.38 17.04
C VAL A 84 -7.16 -18.00 16.41
N LEU A 85 -8.32 -17.52 15.94
CA LEU A 85 -8.48 -16.13 15.50
C LEU A 85 -9.18 -15.35 16.62
N GLU A 86 -8.39 -14.55 17.34
CA GLU A 86 -8.91 -13.55 18.28
C GLU A 86 -9.14 -12.22 17.53
N MET A 87 -10.23 -11.53 17.85
CA MET A 87 -10.54 -10.21 17.31
C MET A 87 -9.68 -9.18 18.03
N LEU A 88 -8.96 -8.36 17.25
CA LEU A 88 -8.13 -7.29 17.79
C LEU A 88 -9.02 -6.25 18.50
N ASP A 89 -8.64 -5.87 19.72
CA ASP A 89 -9.18 -4.66 20.34
C ASP A 89 -8.58 -3.38 19.66
N PRO A 90 -9.13 -2.17 19.88
CA PRO A 90 -8.67 -0.96 19.20
C PRO A 90 -7.20 -0.60 19.44
N ASP A 91 -6.64 -0.97 20.60
CA ASP A 91 -5.23 -0.73 20.94
C ASP A 91 -4.34 -1.71 20.18
N GLN A 92 -4.72 -3.00 20.13
CA GLN A 92 -4.05 -4.02 19.31
C GLN A 92 -4.14 -3.72 17.81
N ALA A 93 -5.29 -3.22 17.33
CA ALA A 93 -5.48 -2.78 15.95
C ALA A 93 -4.56 -1.59 15.62
N THR A 94 -4.49 -0.60 16.51
CA THR A 94 -3.58 0.54 16.40
C THR A 94 -2.11 0.11 16.41
N ALA A 95 -1.71 -0.80 17.31
CA ALA A 95 -0.36 -1.34 17.36
C ALA A 95 0.00 -2.12 16.09
N LYS A 96 -0.96 -2.86 15.51
CA LYS A 96 -0.77 -3.57 14.23
C LYS A 96 -0.63 -2.60 13.05
N LEU A 97 -1.40 -1.52 13.03
CA LEU A 97 -1.33 -0.48 12.01
C LEU A 97 0.03 0.25 12.04
N ARG A 98 0.48 0.64 13.24
CA ARG A 98 1.74 1.37 13.46
C ARG A 98 2.99 0.47 13.39
N LYS A 99 2.84 -0.85 13.24
CA LYS A 99 3.96 -1.81 13.33
C LYS A 99 5.08 -1.55 12.31
N ASN A 100 4.70 -1.11 11.11
CA ASN A 100 5.61 -0.88 9.98
C ASN A 100 5.59 0.60 9.57
N GLU A 101 5.27 1.53 10.49
CA GLU A 101 5.30 2.95 10.17
C GLU A 101 6.72 3.50 10.26
N GLU A 102 7.11 4.30 9.27
CA GLU A 102 8.40 4.98 9.24
C GLU A 102 8.21 6.46 8.90
N SER A 103 9.02 7.30 9.52
CA SER A 103 9.04 8.74 9.24
C SER A 103 10.48 9.22 9.28
N TRP A 104 10.84 10.05 8.31
CA TRP A 104 12.22 10.48 8.08
C TRP A 104 12.25 12.00 7.87
N LEU A 105 13.07 12.70 8.66
CA LEU A 105 13.32 14.13 8.52
C LEU A 105 14.47 14.34 7.52
N VAL A 106 14.25 15.20 6.53
CA VAL A 106 15.20 15.46 5.44
C VAL A 106 15.88 16.80 5.70
N GLY A 107 17.01 16.76 6.41
CA GLY A 107 17.83 17.91 6.76
C GLY A 107 18.69 18.45 5.61
N ARG A 108 18.34 18.19 4.35
CA ARG A 108 19.06 18.72 3.17
C ARG A 108 18.84 20.22 2.97
N GLY A 109 17.76 20.77 3.54
CA GLY A 109 17.48 22.21 3.61
C GLY A 109 16.80 22.79 2.38
N GLN A 110 16.73 22.04 1.27
CA GLN A 110 16.01 22.44 0.06
C GLN A 110 15.03 21.38 -0.41
N GLY A 111 13.84 21.83 -0.81
CA GLY A 111 12.84 21.00 -1.47
C GLY A 111 12.03 20.12 -0.53
N VAL A 112 12.62 19.10 0.10
CA VAL A 112 11.92 18.13 0.95
C VAL A 112 12.38 18.24 2.40
N VAL A 113 11.43 18.21 3.33
CA VAL A 113 11.67 18.35 4.78
C VAL A 113 11.32 17.08 5.58
N ARG A 114 10.40 16.25 5.08
CA ARG A 114 9.97 15.01 5.72
C ARG A 114 9.35 14.06 4.71
N TYR A 115 9.46 12.77 4.92
CA TYR A 115 8.56 11.78 4.31
C TYR A 115 8.12 10.73 5.33
N ASP A 116 6.93 10.20 5.13
CA ASP A 116 6.27 9.20 5.98
C ASP A 116 5.84 8.00 5.15
N VAL A 117 6.02 6.78 5.65
CA VAL A 117 5.71 5.51 4.97
C VAL A 117 4.98 4.55 5.91
N VAL A 118 4.08 3.73 5.38
CA VAL A 118 3.53 2.56 6.09
C VAL A 118 3.21 1.41 5.13
N GLN A 119 3.40 0.17 5.58
CA GLN A 119 2.99 -1.06 4.87
C GLN A 119 2.06 -1.95 5.70
N ILE A 120 0.86 -2.28 5.17
CA ILE A 120 -0.10 -3.20 5.81
C ILE A 120 -0.34 -4.44 4.93
N PRO A 121 0.15 -5.63 5.32
CA PRO A 121 0.02 -6.85 4.52
C PRO A 121 -1.40 -7.46 4.55
N SER A 122 -1.88 -7.85 3.38
CA SER A 122 -3.02 -8.73 3.10
C SER A 122 -2.55 -10.10 2.58
N ASN A 123 -1.47 -10.12 1.80
CA ASN A 123 -0.76 -11.31 1.37
C ASN A 123 0.26 -11.76 2.44
N SER A 124 0.79 -12.98 2.29
CA SER A 124 1.79 -13.54 3.20
C SER A 124 2.80 -14.40 2.42
N PRO A 125 3.99 -13.87 2.07
CA PRO A 125 4.48 -12.51 2.35
C PRO A 125 3.66 -11.43 1.62
N ILE A 126 3.84 -10.18 2.05
CA ILE A 126 3.34 -9.01 1.32
C ILE A 126 3.90 -9.01 -0.10
N GLU A 127 3.08 -8.67 -1.10
CA GLU A 127 3.53 -8.54 -2.49
C GLU A 127 3.97 -7.10 -2.79
N ASP A 128 3.39 -6.08 -2.14
CA ASP A 128 3.86 -4.69 -2.15
C ASP A 128 5.31 -4.50 -1.64
N ASP A 129 6.02 -3.54 -2.22
CA ASP A 129 7.32 -3.06 -1.73
C ASP A 129 7.50 -1.54 -1.96
N HIS A 130 8.52 -0.93 -1.33
CA HIS A 130 8.86 0.50 -1.52
C HIS A 130 10.37 0.77 -1.52
N ALA A 131 10.80 1.94 -2.00
CA ALA A 131 12.19 2.39 -1.95
C ALA A 131 12.37 3.90 -2.08
N GLU A 132 13.23 4.46 -1.22
CA GLU A 132 13.62 5.86 -1.20
C GLU A 132 15.13 6.01 -1.39
N LYS A 133 15.55 7.10 -2.03
CA LYS A 133 16.98 7.42 -2.16
C LYS A 133 17.22 8.90 -2.41
N ILE A 134 18.18 9.47 -1.69
CA ILE A 134 18.77 10.77 -2.01
C ILE A 134 20.16 10.54 -2.59
N ILE A 135 20.43 11.16 -3.73
CA ILE A 135 21.73 11.13 -4.41
C ILE A 135 22.21 12.57 -4.54
N GLU A 136 23.27 12.92 -3.81
CA GLU A 136 23.94 14.21 -3.93
C GLU A 136 24.65 14.28 -5.29
N VAL A 137 24.32 15.30 -6.08
CA VAL A 137 24.83 15.53 -7.43
C VAL A 137 25.93 16.59 -7.38
N PRO A 138 27.19 16.24 -7.69
CA PRO A 138 28.29 17.19 -7.73
C PRO A 138 27.97 18.44 -8.56
N SER A 139 28.43 19.61 -8.12
CA SER A 139 28.14 20.90 -8.77
C SER A 139 28.58 20.97 -10.24
N ASN A 140 29.63 20.23 -10.61
CA ASN A 140 30.08 20.09 -12.00
C ASN A 140 29.19 19.19 -12.88
N LEU A 141 28.19 18.51 -12.31
CA LEU A 141 27.18 17.71 -13.02
C LEU A 141 25.81 18.41 -13.06
N ALA A 142 25.50 19.24 -12.06
CA ALA A 142 24.23 19.94 -11.95
C ALA A 142 24.19 21.29 -12.70
N ALA A 143 25.30 21.72 -13.32
CA ALA A 143 25.42 23.04 -13.95
C ALA A 143 24.90 24.17 -13.04
N THR A 144 25.52 24.32 -11.88
CA THR A 144 25.12 25.30 -10.87
C THR A 144 25.48 26.72 -11.31
N ASP A 145 24.49 27.51 -11.74
CA ASP A 145 24.64 28.96 -11.82
C ASP A 145 25.09 29.53 -10.47
N ASN A 146 26.01 30.50 -10.51
CA ASN A 146 26.42 31.34 -9.38
C ASN A 146 26.95 30.61 -8.13
N GLY A 147 27.51 29.40 -8.28
CA GLY A 147 28.17 28.70 -7.17
C GLY A 147 27.21 28.19 -6.08
N ALA A 148 25.94 27.94 -6.46
CA ALA A 148 25.00 27.25 -5.60
C ALA A 148 25.55 25.88 -5.12
N PRO A 149 25.16 25.40 -3.93
CA PRO A 149 25.52 24.05 -3.48
C PRO A 149 24.98 22.98 -4.43
N ALA A 150 25.51 21.76 -4.29
CA ALA A 150 25.11 20.56 -5.04
C ALA A 150 23.58 20.40 -5.13
N SER A 151 23.07 19.93 -6.29
CA SER A 151 21.67 19.50 -6.38
C SER A 151 21.52 18.13 -5.71
N ASP A 152 20.33 17.85 -5.19
CA ASP A 152 19.95 16.52 -4.74
C ASP A 152 18.95 15.93 -5.73
N TRP A 153 19.26 14.73 -6.22
CA TRP A 153 18.30 13.86 -6.89
C TRP A 153 17.64 12.97 -5.85
N MET A 154 16.37 13.24 -5.57
CA MET A 154 15.59 12.52 -4.58
C MET A 154 14.55 11.63 -5.26
N PHE A 155 14.45 10.39 -4.80
CA PHE A 155 13.58 9.35 -5.35
C PHE A 155 12.74 8.72 -4.25
N TRP A 156 11.48 8.45 -4.56
CA TRP A 156 10.52 7.69 -3.78
C TRP A 156 9.76 6.77 -4.73
N GLY A 157 9.39 5.57 -4.30
CA GLY A 157 8.98 4.54 -5.24
C GLY A 157 8.18 3.43 -4.58
N VAL A 158 6.93 3.28 -5.03
CA VAL A 158 6.00 2.23 -4.60
C VAL A 158 5.84 1.17 -5.69
N PHE A 159 5.86 -0.09 -5.27
CA PHE A 159 5.88 -1.27 -6.13
C PHE A 159 4.78 -2.24 -5.72
N ASP A 160 3.59 -2.09 -6.30
CA ASP A 160 2.49 -3.03 -6.17
C ASP A 160 2.90 -4.35 -6.80
N GLY A 161 3.06 -5.41 -6.01
CA GLY A 161 3.51 -6.70 -6.50
C GLY A 161 2.33 -7.65 -6.70
N HIS A 162 2.40 -8.51 -7.71
CA HIS A 162 1.37 -9.53 -7.90
C HIS A 162 1.95 -10.84 -8.36
N SER A 163 1.25 -11.93 -7.99
CA SER A 163 1.63 -13.28 -8.41
C SER A 163 2.99 -13.75 -7.87
N GLY A 164 3.43 -13.15 -6.77
CA GLY A 164 4.70 -13.29 -6.08
C GLY A 164 5.34 -11.93 -5.80
N TRP A 165 5.84 -11.74 -4.59
CA TRP A 165 6.60 -10.56 -4.12
C TRP A 165 7.98 -10.32 -4.77
N VAL A 166 8.41 -11.20 -5.69
CA VAL A 166 9.83 -11.24 -6.11
C VAL A 166 10.17 -10.12 -7.09
N THR A 167 9.22 -9.70 -7.93
CA THR A 167 9.40 -8.57 -8.85
C THR A 167 9.50 -7.25 -8.10
N SER A 168 8.54 -6.92 -7.22
CA SER A 168 8.54 -5.71 -6.40
C SER A 168 9.79 -5.59 -5.53
N ALA A 169 10.21 -6.69 -4.89
CA ALA A 169 11.46 -6.72 -4.12
C ALA A 169 12.73 -6.52 -4.98
N LYS A 170 12.75 -6.99 -6.23
CA LYS A 170 13.81 -6.68 -7.20
C LYS A 170 13.78 -5.21 -7.60
N LEU A 171 12.59 -4.60 -7.75
CA LEU A 171 12.44 -3.17 -8.05
C LEU A 171 12.98 -2.30 -6.91
N ARG A 172 12.59 -2.54 -5.65
CA ARG A 172 13.14 -1.85 -4.46
C ARG A 172 14.67 -1.79 -4.51
N GLN A 173 15.30 -2.94 -4.78
CA GLN A 173 16.76 -3.05 -4.75
C GLN A 173 17.47 -2.37 -5.93
N THR A 174 16.82 -2.26 -7.10
CA THR A 174 17.54 -1.99 -8.36
C THR A 174 16.98 -0.87 -9.24
N LEU A 175 15.69 -0.53 -9.19
CA LEU A 175 15.07 0.41 -10.13
C LEU A 175 15.69 1.81 -10.07
N ILE A 176 15.81 2.37 -8.86
CA ILE A 176 16.40 3.71 -8.66
C ILE A 176 17.84 3.75 -9.19
N SER A 177 18.63 2.69 -8.93
CA SER A 177 20.03 2.62 -9.39
C SER A 177 20.13 2.51 -10.91
N TYR A 178 19.18 1.84 -11.57
CA TYR A 178 19.07 1.82 -13.03
C TYR A 178 18.75 3.21 -13.59
N VAL A 179 17.70 3.87 -13.07
CA VAL A 179 17.27 5.22 -13.49
C VAL A 179 18.37 6.26 -13.24
N ALA A 180 18.94 6.31 -12.03
CA ALA A 180 19.99 7.27 -11.66
C ALA A 180 21.25 7.14 -12.53
N ARG A 181 21.60 5.93 -12.99
CA ARG A 181 22.74 5.74 -13.91
C ARG A 181 22.47 6.33 -15.29
N GLU A 182 21.27 6.12 -15.84
CA GLU A 182 20.89 6.70 -17.13
C GLU A 182 20.80 8.23 -17.04
N LEU A 183 20.21 8.78 -15.95
CA LEU A 183 20.23 10.21 -15.65
C LEU A 183 21.66 10.77 -15.58
N ASN A 184 22.55 10.15 -14.81
CA ASN A 184 23.94 10.58 -14.70
C ASN A 184 24.67 10.58 -16.06
N THR A 185 24.40 9.60 -16.94
CA THR A 185 24.93 9.63 -18.33
C THR A 185 24.36 10.81 -19.11
N THR A 186 23.05 11.04 -19.04
CA THR A 186 22.36 12.13 -19.74
C THR A 186 22.82 13.52 -19.29
N TYR A 187 23.01 13.74 -17.99
CA TYR A 187 23.53 14.99 -17.45
C TYR A 187 25.00 15.22 -17.84
N LYS A 188 25.85 14.18 -17.80
CA LYS A 188 27.25 14.28 -18.29
C LYS A 188 27.31 14.75 -19.74
N SER A 189 26.57 14.09 -20.63
CA SER A 189 26.55 14.46 -22.04
C SER A 189 25.99 15.87 -22.29
N ALA A 190 25.11 16.38 -21.43
CA ALA A 190 24.60 17.76 -21.54
C ALA A 190 25.61 18.82 -21.06
N VAL A 191 26.46 18.50 -20.09
CA VAL A 191 27.54 19.38 -19.61
C VAL A 191 28.76 19.36 -20.55
N GLU A 192 28.97 18.26 -21.28
CA GLU A 192 30.03 18.13 -22.30
C GLU A 192 29.72 18.87 -23.62
N ASP A 193 28.45 19.19 -23.91
CA ASP A 193 28.03 19.93 -25.11
C ASP A 193 28.06 21.45 -24.85
N PRO A 194 28.92 22.24 -25.51
CA PRO A 194 29.01 23.69 -25.29
C PRO A 194 27.73 24.48 -25.60
N ALA A 195 26.77 23.90 -26.35
CA ALA A 195 25.48 24.52 -26.64
C ALA A 195 24.41 24.24 -25.56
N LEU A 196 24.69 23.33 -24.63
CA LEU A 196 23.82 22.97 -23.51
C LEU A 196 24.54 23.23 -22.18
N HIS A 197 23.77 23.42 -21.12
CA HIS A 197 24.28 23.36 -19.74
C HIS A 197 23.51 22.33 -18.91
N PHE A 198 22.25 22.05 -19.28
CA PHE A 198 21.36 21.13 -18.59
C PHE A 198 20.60 20.29 -19.64
N PRO A 199 20.32 19.00 -19.39
CA PRO A 199 19.60 18.17 -20.36
C PRO A 199 18.15 18.63 -20.56
N SER A 200 17.63 18.50 -21.78
CA SER A 200 16.23 18.81 -22.07
C SER A 200 15.27 17.89 -21.29
N SER A 201 14.02 18.33 -21.08
CA SER A 201 13.02 17.50 -20.39
C SER A 201 12.85 16.14 -21.08
N ASP A 202 12.76 16.13 -22.41
CA ASP A 202 12.65 14.90 -23.20
C ASP A 202 13.84 13.95 -23.02
N ALA A 203 15.05 14.50 -22.81
CA ALA A 203 16.24 13.69 -22.54
C ALA A 203 16.19 13.06 -21.13
N ILE A 204 15.72 13.79 -20.12
CA ILE A 204 15.50 13.29 -18.76
C ILE A 204 14.41 12.21 -18.76
N ASP A 205 13.27 12.46 -19.39
CA ASP A 205 12.15 11.53 -19.47
C ASP A 205 12.56 10.25 -20.22
N LYS A 206 13.33 10.39 -21.32
CA LYS A 206 13.96 9.27 -22.03
C LYS A 206 14.95 8.50 -21.17
N ALA A 207 15.75 9.15 -20.34
CA ALA A 207 16.67 8.47 -19.42
C ALA A 207 15.92 7.61 -18.39
N ILE A 208 14.85 8.14 -17.79
CA ILE A 208 13.99 7.41 -16.85
C ILE A 208 13.36 6.19 -17.53
N LYS A 209 12.72 6.38 -18.69
CA LYS A 209 12.15 5.28 -19.51
C LYS A 209 13.19 4.22 -19.88
N THR A 210 14.41 4.65 -20.23
CA THR A 210 15.53 3.75 -20.55
C THR A 210 15.96 2.94 -19.33
N GLY A 211 15.96 3.51 -18.14
CA GLY A 211 16.24 2.80 -16.88
C GLY A 211 15.21 1.69 -16.62
N PHE A 212 13.92 2.00 -16.75
CA PHE A 212 12.82 1.04 -16.59
C PHE A 212 12.95 -0.12 -17.61
N ILE A 213 13.04 0.18 -18.91
CA ILE A 213 13.11 -0.83 -19.97
C ILE A 213 14.38 -1.69 -19.89
N LYS A 214 15.52 -1.12 -19.50
CA LYS A 214 16.76 -1.90 -19.32
C LYS A 214 16.64 -2.90 -18.17
N LEU A 215 16.04 -2.50 -17.04
CA LEU A 215 15.82 -3.41 -15.91
C LEU A 215 14.80 -4.50 -16.25
N ASP A 216 13.68 -4.16 -16.90
CA ASP A 216 12.70 -5.17 -17.31
C ASP A 216 13.28 -6.14 -18.34
N ASN A 217 14.14 -5.69 -19.27
CA ASN A 217 14.86 -6.60 -20.16
C ASN A 217 15.83 -7.53 -19.42
N GLU A 218 16.51 -7.07 -18.34
CA GLU A 218 17.31 -7.94 -17.47
C GLU A 218 16.43 -9.04 -16.83
N ILE A 219 15.30 -8.63 -16.26
CA ILE A 219 14.34 -9.48 -15.56
C ILE A 219 13.71 -10.50 -16.52
N VAL A 220 13.23 -10.05 -17.68
CA VAL A 220 12.39 -10.84 -18.61
C VAL A 220 13.24 -11.63 -19.60
N HIS A 221 14.27 -11.04 -20.22
CA HIS A 221 14.97 -11.64 -21.35
C HIS A 221 16.38 -12.15 -21.04
N GLU A 222 17.17 -11.42 -20.24
CA GLU A 222 18.51 -11.88 -19.86
C GLU A 222 18.46 -13.06 -18.88
N SER A 223 17.45 -13.13 -18.01
CA SER A 223 17.15 -14.29 -17.15
C SER A 223 17.00 -15.57 -17.96
N VAL A 224 16.22 -15.56 -19.05
CA VAL A 224 16.01 -16.71 -19.94
C VAL A 224 17.31 -17.15 -20.61
N LYS A 225 18.17 -16.21 -21.05
CA LYS A 225 19.50 -16.54 -21.59
C LYS A 225 20.38 -17.22 -20.53
N LYS A 226 20.37 -16.74 -19.28
CA LYS A 226 21.08 -17.37 -18.16
C LYS A 226 20.56 -18.78 -17.87
N VAL A 227 19.25 -18.99 -17.88
CA VAL A 227 18.62 -20.32 -17.70
C VAL A 227 18.97 -21.28 -18.83
N ARG A 228 18.86 -20.85 -20.10
CA ARG A 228 19.25 -21.67 -21.27
C ARG A 228 20.72 -22.07 -21.22
N LYS A 229 21.61 -21.22 -20.70
CA LYS A 229 23.02 -21.53 -20.46
C LYS A 229 23.24 -22.49 -19.28
N ALA A 230 22.48 -22.33 -18.19
CA ALA A 230 22.62 -23.13 -16.98
C ALA A 230 21.97 -24.54 -17.07
N GLN A 231 20.95 -24.70 -17.92
CA GLN A 231 20.19 -25.94 -18.14
C GLN A 231 19.67 -26.62 -16.85
N SER A 232 19.47 -25.82 -15.79
CA SER A 232 19.11 -26.30 -14.45
C SER A 232 17.73 -25.77 -14.04
N LYS A 233 16.87 -26.67 -13.55
CA LYS A 233 15.55 -26.31 -13.02
C LYS A 233 15.64 -25.50 -11.72
N ILE A 234 16.68 -25.70 -10.92
CA ILE A 234 16.93 -24.91 -9.70
C ILE A 234 17.32 -23.49 -10.09
N ALA A 235 18.27 -23.35 -11.02
CA ALA A 235 18.65 -22.04 -11.55
C ALA A 235 17.48 -21.34 -12.24
N ALA A 236 16.59 -22.08 -12.91
CA ALA A 236 15.37 -21.52 -13.49
C ALA A 236 14.38 -21.00 -12.44
N ALA A 237 14.17 -21.74 -11.35
CA ALA A 237 13.29 -21.30 -10.26
C ALA A 237 13.79 -19.99 -9.61
N GLU A 238 15.10 -19.84 -9.45
CA GLU A 238 15.72 -18.61 -8.93
C GLU A 238 15.70 -17.47 -9.97
N LEU A 239 16.28 -17.69 -11.15
CA LEU A 239 16.51 -16.64 -12.16
C LEU A 239 15.23 -16.13 -12.82
N LEU A 240 14.18 -16.96 -12.92
CA LEU A 240 12.90 -16.57 -13.51
C LEU A 240 11.88 -16.08 -12.48
N ALA A 241 12.14 -16.18 -11.16
CA ALA A 241 11.16 -15.75 -10.16
C ALA A 241 10.68 -14.29 -10.34
N PRO A 242 11.56 -13.28 -10.55
CA PRO A 242 11.13 -11.90 -10.84
C PRO A 242 10.52 -11.73 -12.25
N ALA A 243 10.65 -12.72 -13.13
CA ALA A 243 10.05 -12.71 -14.47
C ALA A 243 8.63 -13.33 -14.46
N LEU A 244 8.40 -14.29 -13.57
CA LEU A 244 7.15 -15.08 -13.47
C LEU A 244 6.13 -14.49 -12.48
N SER A 245 6.59 -13.62 -11.57
CA SER A 245 5.75 -12.63 -10.89
C SER A 245 5.74 -11.32 -11.68
N GLY A 246 4.87 -10.39 -11.29
CA GLY A 246 4.82 -9.05 -11.88
C GLY A 246 4.80 -7.97 -10.80
N SER A 247 5.00 -6.72 -11.22
CA SER A 247 4.85 -5.59 -10.32
C SER A 247 4.57 -4.30 -11.10
N CYS A 248 3.61 -3.51 -10.62
CA CYS A 248 3.50 -2.11 -10.99
C CYS A 248 4.68 -1.33 -10.38
N ALA A 249 4.98 -0.17 -10.94
CA ALA A 249 6.03 0.71 -10.44
C ALA A 249 5.62 2.16 -10.62
N LEU A 250 5.53 2.86 -9.50
CA LEU A 250 5.27 4.29 -9.45
C LEU A 250 6.48 4.94 -8.79
N LEU A 251 7.38 5.50 -9.61
CA LEU A 251 8.62 6.14 -9.16
C LEU A 251 8.51 7.65 -9.33
N SER A 252 8.79 8.41 -8.27
CA SER A 252 9.02 9.84 -8.37
C SER A 252 10.52 10.15 -8.43
N PHE A 253 10.85 11.21 -9.16
CA PHE A 253 12.18 11.80 -9.25
C PHE A 253 12.05 13.31 -9.07
N TYR A 254 12.59 13.83 -7.97
CA TYR A 254 12.65 15.24 -7.67
C TYR A 254 14.10 15.73 -7.78
N ASP A 255 14.30 16.83 -8.51
CA ASP A 255 15.58 17.53 -8.63
C ASP A 255 15.49 18.85 -7.84
N SER A 256 16.24 18.96 -6.74
CA SER A 256 16.09 20.07 -5.79
C SER A 256 16.41 21.44 -6.40
N GLN A 257 17.34 21.49 -7.36
CA GLN A 257 17.70 22.68 -8.11
C GLN A 257 16.57 23.18 -9.00
N SER A 258 16.05 22.34 -9.92
CA SER A 258 14.95 22.76 -10.81
C SER A 258 13.59 22.80 -10.11
N LYS A 259 13.45 22.20 -8.93
CA LYS A 259 12.18 21.92 -8.21
C LYS A 259 11.14 21.20 -9.08
N LEU A 260 11.59 20.46 -10.09
CA LEU A 260 10.72 19.66 -10.95
C LEU A 260 10.59 18.25 -10.37
N LEU A 261 9.35 17.84 -10.14
CA LEU A 261 8.99 16.46 -9.81
C LEU A 261 8.54 15.77 -11.10
N ARG A 262 9.15 14.62 -11.39
CA ARG A 262 8.72 13.69 -12.43
C ARG A 262 8.13 12.46 -11.77
N VAL A 263 6.90 12.11 -12.11
CA VAL A 263 6.26 10.86 -11.70
C VAL A 263 6.23 9.93 -12.90
N ALA A 264 6.92 8.81 -12.80
CA ALA A 264 6.98 7.74 -13.79
C ALA A 264 6.09 6.58 -13.31
N CYS A 265 4.95 6.39 -13.98
CA CYS A 265 3.95 5.39 -13.65
C CYS A 265 3.94 4.26 -14.67
N THR A 266 4.07 3.03 -14.18
CA THR A 266 3.94 1.74 -14.90
C THR A 266 2.95 0.89 -14.10
N GLY A 267 1.66 0.91 -14.44
CA GLY A 267 0.59 0.17 -13.76
C GLY A 267 -0.46 1.07 -13.11
N ASP A 268 -1.15 0.57 -12.08
CA ASP A 268 -2.33 1.19 -11.44
C ASP A 268 -2.13 1.70 -10.00
N SER A 269 -0.89 1.70 -9.50
CA SER A 269 -0.50 2.55 -8.37
C SER A 269 -0.53 4.03 -8.77
N ARG A 270 -0.97 4.93 -7.88
CA ARG A 270 -1.25 6.34 -8.20
C ARG A 270 -0.48 7.34 -7.31
N ALA A 271 -0.06 8.46 -7.91
CA ALA A 271 0.48 9.62 -7.22
C ALA A 271 -0.43 10.85 -7.37
N ILE A 272 -0.57 11.65 -6.31
CA ILE A 272 -1.28 12.93 -6.33
C ILE A 272 -0.52 14.01 -5.55
N LEU A 273 -0.59 15.25 -6.02
CA LEU A 273 -0.11 16.45 -5.34
C LEU A 273 -1.26 17.12 -4.59
N GLY A 274 -1.04 17.41 -3.30
CA GLY A 274 -1.81 18.36 -2.52
C GLY A 274 -1.09 19.70 -2.46
N ARG A 275 -1.75 20.78 -2.88
CA ARG A 275 -1.23 22.16 -2.81
C ARG A 275 -2.19 23.09 -2.09
N ARG A 276 -1.70 24.01 -1.25
CA ARG A 276 -2.55 24.99 -0.58
C ARG A 276 -2.86 26.17 -1.51
N GLY A 277 -4.14 26.38 -1.81
CA GLY A 277 -4.64 27.50 -2.62
C GLY A 277 -4.69 28.82 -1.83
N PRO A 278 -4.86 29.98 -2.52
CA PRO A 278 -4.85 31.30 -1.89
C PRO A 278 -5.94 31.54 -0.83
N ASN A 279 -7.02 30.73 -0.84
CA ASN A 279 -8.09 30.77 0.15
C ASN A 279 -7.85 29.87 1.38
N GLY A 280 -6.66 29.25 1.48
CA GLY A 280 -6.27 28.35 2.56
C GLY A 280 -6.76 26.91 2.43
N LYS A 281 -7.59 26.58 1.43
CA LYS A 281 -7.99 25.20 1.10
C LYS A 281 -6.93 24.47 0.28
N TRP A 282 -7.03 23.16 0.24
CA TRP A 282 -6.17 22.30 -0.57
C TRP A 282 -6.78 22.03 -1.95
N THR A 283 -5.95 22.04 -2.98
CA THR A 283 -6.28 21.57 -4.34
C THR A 283 -5.61 20.22 -4.59
N VAL A 284 -6.31 19.37 -5.33
CA VAL A 284 -5.82 18.07 -5.80
C VAL A 284 -5.30 18.22 -7.22
N THR A 285 -4.09 17.73 -7.48
CA THR A 285 -3.57 17.54 -8.84
C THR A 285 -3.07 16.11 -8.99
N PRO A 286 -3.77 15.25 -9.75
CA PRO A 286 -3.27 13.91 -10.07
C PRO A 286 -1.96 13.98 -10.86
N LEU A 287 -0.98 13.14 -10.50
CA LEU A 287 0.33 13.07 -11.14
C LEU A 287 0.52 11.78 -11.96
N SER A 288 -0.50 10.92 -12.02
CA SER A 288 -0.54 9.71 -12.84
C SER A 288 -1.97 9.36 -13.24
N GLU A 289 -2.10 8.58 -14.32
CA GLU A 289 -3.34 7.90 -14.75
C GLU A 289 -3.18 6.41 -14.44
N ASP A 290 -4.22 5.73 -13.94
CA ASP A 290 -4.15 4.30 -13.62
C ASP A 290 -4.07 3.50 -14.94
N GLN A 291 -3.09 2.61 -15.11
CA GLN A 291 -2.86 1.94 -16.39
C GLN A 291 -3.41 0.52 -16.40
N THR A 292 -4.70 0.39 -16.75
CA THR A 292 -5.40 -0.90 -16.82
C THR A 292 -6.05 -1.11 -18.18
N GLY A 293 -6.57 -2.31 -18.46
CA GLY A 293 -7.48 -2.51 -19.60
C GLY A 293 -8.83 -1.79 -19.46
N GLY A 294 -9.17 -1.25 -18.28
CA GLY A 294 -10.35 -0.39 -18.09
C GLY A 294 -10.11 1.07 -18.50
N THR A 295 -8.86 1.49 -18.61
CA THR A 295 -8.44 2.86 -18.93
C THR A 295 -8.51 3.10 -20.44
N THR A 296 -9.20 4.16 -20.89
CA THR A 296 -9.46 4.42 -22.31
C THR A 296 -8.17 4.55 -23.13
N SER A 297 -7.21 5.35 -22.64
CA SER A 297 -5.91 5.62 -23.27
C SER A 297 -5.12 4.32 -23.52
N GLU A 298 -5.05 3.45 -22.52
CA GLU A 298 -4.36 2.16 -22.59
C GLU A 298 -5.12 1.11 -23.41
N ALA A 299 -6.45 1.05 -23.32
CA ALA A 299 -7.26 0.16 -24.14
C ALA A 299 -7.17 0.52 -25.63
N GLU A 300 -7.06 1.80 -25.98
CA GLU A 300 -6.79 2.25 -27.35
C GLU A 300 -5.36 1.95 -27.79
N ARG A 301 -4.36 2.15 -26.91
CA ARG A 301 -2.97 1.77 -27.16
C ARG A 301 -2.86 0.29 -27.54
N LEU A 302 -3.42 -0.61 -26.72
CA LEU A 302 -3.38 -2.05 -26.92
C LEU A 302 -4.08 -2.49 -28.22
N ARG A 303 -5.24 -1.90 -28.55
CA ARG A 303 -5.94 -2.19 -29.83
C ARG A 303 -5.14 -1.75 -31.06
N ARG A 304 -4.33 -0.69 -30.93
CA ARG A 304 -3.45 -0.18 -31.99
C ARG A 304 -2.17 -1.02 -32.13
N GLU A 305 -1.61 -1.50 -31.03
CA GLU A 305 -0.44 -2.38 -31.02
C GLU A 305 -0.77 -3.80 -31.54
N HIS A 306 -1.99 -4.28 -31.33
CA HIS A 306 -2.45 -5.62 -31.73
C HIS A 306 -3.65 -5.56 -32.71
N PRO A 307 -3.46 -5.10 -33.96
CA PRO A 307 -4.54 -4.96 -34.93
C PRO A 307 -5.18 -6.32 -35.28
N GLY A 308 -6.52 -6.37 -35.31
CA GLY A 308 -7.28 -7.58 -35.60
C GLY A 308 -7.52 -8.50 -34.40
N GLU A 309 -7.12 -8.10 -33.19
CA GLU A 309 -7.32 -8.89 -31.96
C GLU A 309 -8.36 -8.26 -31.02
N PRO A 310 -9.68 -8.56 -31.19
CA PRO A 310 -10.75 -7.90 -30.43
C PRO A 310 -10.75 -8.19 -28.92
N ASN A 311 -9.96 -9.17 -28.46
CA ASN A 311 -9.88 -9.61 -27.07
C ASN A 311 -8.56 -9.23 -26.37
N VAL A 312 -7.78 -8.28 -26.92
CA VAL A 312 -6.57 -7.74 -26.25
C VAL A 312 -6.88 -7.19 -24.86
N VAL A 313 -8.06 -6.58 -24.73
CA VAL A 313 -8.70 -6.20 -23.47
C VAL A 313 -10.01 -6.96 -23.39
N ARG A 314 -10.25 -7.64 -22.28
CA ARG A 314 -11.49 -8.36 -21.98
C ARG A 314 -11.86 -8.16 -20.52
N ASN A 315 -13.09 -7.71 -20.25
CA ASN A 315 -13.56 -7.40 -18.88
C ASN A 315 -12.63 -6.43 -18.12
N GLY A 316 -12.06 -5.43 -18.79
CA GLY A 316 -11.10 -4.49 -18.20
C GLY A 316 -9.68 -5.04 -18.02
N ARG A 317 -9.41 -6.31 -18.39
CA ARG A 317 -8.14 -7.01 -18.17
C ARG A 317 -7.41 -7.36 -19.47
N ILE A 318 -6.08 -7.34 -19.42
CA ILE A 318 -5.20 -7.71 -20.53
C ILE A 318 -5.35 -9.21 -20.81
N LEU A 319 -5.78 -9.55 -22.02
CA LEU A 319 -6.17 -10.91 -22.42
C LEU A 319 -7.17 -11.58 -21.44
N GLY A 320 -7.93 -10.79 -20.68
CA GLY A 320 -8.85 -11.24 -19.64
C GLY A 320 -8.20 -11.75 -18.34
N GLY A 321 -6.88 -11.59 -18.15
CA GLY A 321 -6.14 -12.11 -17.00
C GLY A 321 -5.56 -11.03 -16.09
N LEU A 322 -4.58 -10.28 -16.60
CA LEU A 322 -3.85 -9.25 -15.85
C LEU A 322 -4.66 -7.94 -15.77
N GLU A 323 -4.63 -7.27 -14.62
CA GLU A 323 -5.30 -5.96 -14.45
C GLU A 323 -4.47 -4.81 -15.08
N PRO A 324 -3.19 -4.59 -14.68
CA PRO A 324 -2.38 -3.53 -15.26
C PRO A 324 -2.01 -3.80 -16.72
N SER A 325 -2.08 -2.77 -17.56
CA SER A 325 -1.60 -2.79 -18.95
C SER A 325 -0.08 -2.59 -19.06
N ARG A 326 0.55 -2.14 -17.97
CA ARG A 326 2.00 -1.93 -17.86
C ARG A 326 2.49 -2.46 -16.52
N ALA A 327 3.55 -3.26 -16.55
CA ALA A 327 4.15 -3.88 -15.38
C ALA A 327 5.59 -4.32 -15.67
N PHE A 328 6.41 -4.41 -14.63
CA PHE A 328 7.65 -5.19 -14.66
C PHE A 328 7.36 -6.68 -14.51
N GLY A 329 8.25 -7.55 -15.00
CA GLY A 329 8.04 -9.00 -14.93
C GLY A 329 6.92 -9.43 -15.88
N ASP A 330 5.92 -10.18 -15.40
CA ASP A 330 4.76 -10.66 -16.19
C ASP A 330 5.17 -11.32 -17.53
N ALA A 331 6.29 -12.03 -17.51
CA ALA A 331 7.03 -12.35 -18.72
C ALA A 331 6.26 -13.23 -19.71
N SER A 332 5.22 -13.97 -19.27
CA SER A 332 4.34 -14.72 -20.16
C SER A 332 3.58 -13.84 -21.16
N TYR A 333 3.32 -12.57 -20.83
CA TYR A 333 2.73 -11.57 -21.73
C TYR A 333 3.75 -10.92 -22.68
N LYS A 334 5.05 -11.09 -22.43
CA LYS A 334 6.16 -10.42 -23.13
C LYS A 334 7.00 -11.36 -24.00
N TRP A 335 7.17 -12.60 -23.57
CA TRP A 335 7.94 -13.61 -24.29
C TRP A 335 7.28 -14.04 -25.61
N SER A 336 8.12 -14.38 -26.60
CA SER A 336 7.67 -15.05 -27.82
C SER A 336 6.89 -16.33 -27.50
N LEU A 337 5.98 -16.74 -28.38
CA LEU A 337 5.21 -17.97 -28.23
C LEU A 337 6.11 -19.20 -28.05
N GLU A 338 7.25 -19.24 -28.77
CA GLU A 338 8.29 -20.27 -28.64
C GLU A 338 8.92 -20.29 -27.23
N THR A 339 9.35 -19.12 -26.72
CA THR A 339 9.96 -19.02 -25.38
C THR A 339 8.96 -19.41 -24.29
N ASN A 340 7.70 -18.97 -24.41
CA ASN A 340 6.61 -19.40 -23.54
C ASN A 340 6.42 -20.93 -23.55
N ALA A 341 6.41 -21.55 -24.74
CA ALA A 341 6.25 -23.01 -24.88
C ALA A 341 7.45 -23.80 -24.32
N GLU A 342 8.68 -23.34 -24.58
CA GLU A 342 9.91 -23.92 -24.04
C GLU A 342 9.94 -23.88 -22.51
N LEU A 343 9.75 -22.69 -21.93
CA LEU A 343 9.86 -22.49 -20.48
C LEU A 343 8.74 -23.21 -19.72
N LYS A 344 7.54 -23.29 -20.30
CA LYS A 344 6.45 -24.12 -19.75
C LYS A 344 6.81 -25.60 -19.73
N LYS A 345 7.36 -26.11 -20.84
CA LYS A 345 7.72 -27.54 -20.99
C LYS A 345 8.89 -27.95 -20.10
N SER A 346 9.90 -27.10 -19.98
CA SER A 346 11.20 -27.45 -19.40
C SER A 346 11.41 -26.93 -17.97
N TYR A 347 10.78 -25.81 -17.60
CA TYR A 347 11.16 -25.01 -16.42
C TYR A 347 9.97 -24.49 -15.59
N PHE A 348 8.81 -25.18 -15.64
CA PHE A 348 7.63 -24.88 -14.82
C PHE A 348 7.01 -23.48 -14.99
N SER A 349 7.29 -22.78 -16.11
CA SER A 349 6.62 -21.51 -16.41
C SER A 349 5.09 -21.68 -16.51
N ARG A 350 4.36 -20.60 -16.21
CA ARG A 350 2.90 -20.53 -16.28
C ARG A 350 2.41 -20.83 -17.70
N SER A 351 1.18 -21.34 -17.81
CA SER A 351 0.54 -21.44 -19.12
C SER A 351 0.17 -20.05 -19.64
N PRO A 352 0.58 -19.66 -20.85
CA PRO A 352 0.12 -18.41 -21.45
C PRO A 352 -1.39 -18.47 -21.73
N SER A 353 -2.02 -17.29 -21.83
CA SER A 353 -3.43 -17.17 -22.22
C SER A 353 -3.65 -17.79 -23.62
N THR A 354 -4.80 -18.44 -23.83
CA THR A 354 -5.21 -18.90 -25.18
C THR A 354 -5.50 -17.76 -26.15
N LEU A 355 -5.55 -16.52 -25.64
CA LEU A 355 -5.67 -15.30 -26.43
C LEU A 355 -4.31 -14.69 -26.81
N LEU A 356 -3.18 -15.23 -26.31
CA LEU A 356 -1.83 -14.76 -26.63
C LEU A 356 -1.46 -15.13 -28.08
N LYS A 357 -1.25 -14.12 -28.94
CA LYS A 357 -0.92 -14.30 -30.37
C LYS A 357 0.30 -13.48 -30.81
N THR A 358 0.33 -12.18 -30.50
CA THR A 358 1.34 -11.21 -30.95
C THR A 358 2.06 -10.51 -29.78
N PRO A 359 2.69 -11.25 -28.83
CA PRO A 359 3.41 -10.63 -27.72
C PRO A 359 4.55 -9.71 -28.21
N PRO A 360 4.89 -8.63 -27.48
CA PRO A 360 4.46 -8.32 -26.10
C PRO A 360 3.12 -7.58 -25.99
N TYR A 361 2.29 -7.93 -25.00
CA TYR A 361 1.03 -7.23 -24.66
C TYR A 361 1.13 -6.30 -23.44
N VAL A 362 2.25 -6.34 -22.72
CA VAL A 362 2.51 -5.58 -21.50
C VAL A 362 3.90 -4.99 -21.62
N THR A 363 4.08 -3.73 -21.23
CA THR A 363 5.38 -3.04 -21.23
C THR A 363 5.74 -2.56 -19.83
N ALA A 364 7.01 -2.44 -19.52
CA ALA A 364 7.47 -1.72 -18.33
C ALA A 364 7.71 -0.22 -18.59
N GLU A 365 7.53 0.27 -19.83
CA GLU A 365 7.77 1.69 -20.15
C GLU A 365 6.77 2.60 -19.41
N PRO A 366 7.24 3.51 -18.55
CA PRO A 366 6.37 4.39 -17.79
C PRO A 366 5.78 5.50 -18.66
N VAL A 367 4.58 5.95 -18.29
CA VAL A 367 4.10 7.29 -18.63
C VAL A 367 4.67 8.25 -17.59
N ILE A 368 5.19 9.40 -18.04
CA ILE A 368 5.83 10.39 -17.18
C ILE A 368 5.01 11.68 -17.16
N THR A 369 4.71 12.17 -15.96
CA THR A 369 4.15 13.50 -15.72
C THR A 369 5.20 14.36 -15.04
N THR A 370 5.44 15.58 -15.55
CA THR A 370 6.33 16.56 -14.92
C THR A 370 5.50 17.67 -14.26
N THR A 371 5.82 18.04 -13.02
CA THR A 371 5.15 19.13 -12.29
C THR A 371 6.17 19.95 -11.51
N LYS A 372 6.00 21.28 -11.51
CA LYS A 372 6.79 22.20 -10.68
C LYS A 372 6.23 22.19 -9.27
N VAL A 373 7.06 21.80 -8.30
CA VAL A 373 6.72 21.84 -6.87
C VAL A 373 6.99 23.25 -6.33
N GLU A 374 6.20 23.66 -5.34
CA GLU A 374 6.30 24.93 -4.62
C GLU A 374 6.54 24.64 -3.12
N PRO A 375 7.77 24.24 -2.72
CA PRO A 375 8.12 23.93 -1.33
C PRO A 375 7.76 25.05 -0.36
N GLU A 376 7.91 26.31 -0.79
CA GLU A 376 7.55 27.50 -0.01
C GLU A 376 6.05 27.61 0.33
N LYS A 377 5.17 26.81 -0.31
CA LYS A 377 3.73 26.70 0.02
C LYS A 377 3.35 25.47 0.82
N GLY A 378 4.32 24.62 1.18
CA GLY A 378 4.06 23.36 1.89
C GLY A 378 3.30 22.35 1.03
N ASP A 379 3.65 22.26 -0.26
CA ASP A 379 3.21 21.18 -1.13
C ASP A 379 3.49 19.81 -0.49
N PHE A 380 2.62 18.83 -0.74
CA PHE A 380 2.89 17.44 -0.39
C PHE A 380 2.45 16.50 -1.51
N VAL A 381 3.12 15.37 -1.64
CA VAL A 381 2.75 14.31 -2.59
C VAL A 381 2.42 13.04 -1.83
N VAL A 382 1.31 12.40 -2.22
CA VAL A 382 0.96 11.05 -1.76
C VAL A 382 1.18 10.09 -2.91
N MET A 383 1.92 9.01 -2.66
CA MET A 383 2.13 7.90 -3.58
C MET A 383 1.62 6.62 -2.89
N ALA A 384 0.80 5.82 -3.56
CA ALA A 384 0.32 4.57 -2.97
C ALA A 384 -0.04 3.50 -4.01
N THR A 385 0.00 2.24 -3.56
CA THR A 385 -0.52 1.05 -4.27
C THR A 385 -2.05 1.07 -4.36
N ASP A 386 -2.64 0.21 -5.21
CA ASP A 386 -4.07 0.30 -5.52
C ASP A 386 -4.97 0.11 -4.28
N GLY A 387 -4.48 -0.61 -3.26
CA GLY A 387 -5.14 -0.86 -1.99
C GLY A 387 -5.58 0.39 -1.23
N LEU A 388 -4.91 1.55 -1.40
CA LEU A 388 -5.41 2.83 -0.86
C LEU A 388 -6.54 3.40 -1.73
N TRP A 389 -6.36 3.39 -3.05
CA TRP A 389 -7.25 4.03 -4.03
C TRP A 389 -8.56 3.26 -4.24
N GLU A 390 -8.58 1.95 -3.94
CA GLU A 390 -9.81 1.16 -3.79
C GLU A 390 -10.70 1.66 -2.62
N MET A 391 -10.14 2.42 -1.66
CA MET A 391 -10.77 2.83 -0.40
C MET A 391 -11.00 4.33 -0.23
N LEU A 392 -10.20 5.20 -0.83
CA LEU A 392 -10.30 6.67 -0.69
C LEU A 392 -10.18 7.39 -2.05
N THR A 393 -10.98 8.44 -2.24
CA THR A 393 -10.81 9.35 -3.40
C THR A 393 -9.59 10.25 -3.21
N ASN A 394 -9.11 10.87 -4.29
CA ASN A 394 -7.98 11.80 -4.21
C ASN A 394 -8.29 13.00 -3.27
N GLU A 395 -9.54 13.48 -3.29
CA GLU A 395 -10.02 14.57 -2.44
C GLU A 395 -10.11 14.14 -0.97
N GLU A 396 -10.50 12.89 -0.70
CA GLU A 396 -10.44 12.33 0.65
C GLU A 396 -8.99 12.27 1.14
N VAL A 397 -8.05 11.76 0.32
CA VAL A 397 -6.63 11.65 0.67
C VAL A 397 -5.99 13.02 0.93
N VAL A 398 -6.11 13.97 -0.01
CA VAL A 398 -5.56 15.34 0.17
C VAL A 398 -6.24 16.07 1.33
N GLY A 399 -7.54 15.87 1.52
CA GLY A 399 -8.27 16.47 2.64
C GLY A 399 -7.83 15.93 4.00
N LEU A 400 -7.55 14.62 4.09
CA LEU A 400 -7.05 13.96 5.28
C LEU A 400 -5.62 14.43 5.64
N VAL A 401 -4.70 14.49 4.67
CA VAL A 401 -3.33 15.01 4.91
C VAL A 401 -3.37 16.50 5.25
N GLY A 402 -4.21 17.29 4.57
CA GLY A 402 -4.40 18.70 4.88
C GLY A 402 -4.93 18.95 6.30
N GLN A 403 -5.92 18.16 6.73
CA GLN A 403 -6.46 18.20 8.09
C GLN A 403 -5.42 17.77 9.14
N TRP A 404 -4.59 16.77 8.82
CA TRP A 404 -3.49 16.33 9.66
C TRP A 404 -2.42 17.42 9.81
N LEU A 405 -2.02 18.07 8.71
CA LEU A 405 -1.07 19.21 8.72
C LEU A 405 -1.57 20.37 9.58
N ASP A 406 -2.83 20.78 9.44
CA ASP A 406 -3.42 21.86 10.25
C ASP A 406 -3.50 21.48 11.75
N ALA A 407 -3.58 20.19 12.09
CA ALA A 407 -3.53 19.72 13.48
C ALA A 407 -2.10 19.70 14.07
N GLN A 408 -1.08 19.34 13.27
CA GLN A 408 0.32 19.35 13.70
C GLN A 408 0.90 20.77 13.80
N GLY A 409 0.48 21.68 12.92
CA GLY A 409 1.00 23.05 12.79
C GLY A 409 0.66 24.02 13.92
N ASN A 410 0.08 23.56 15.04
CA ASN A 410 -0.46 24.42 16.09
C ASN A 410 0.04 24.08 17.53
N PRO A 411 1.35 24.19 17.83
CA PRO A 411 1.93 23.75 19.11
C PRO A 411 1.67 24.72 20.28
N SER A 412 1.41 25.99 19.99
CA SER A 412 1.31 27.08 20.98
C SER A 412 -0.07 27.18 21.65
N SER A 413 -0.91 26.16 21.50
CA SER A 413 -2.33 26.21 21.86
C SER A 413 -2.75 25.11 22.86
N GLN A 414 -1.86 24.72 23.78
CA GLN A 414 -2.21 24.02 25.02
C GLN A 414 -2.87 24.95 26.06
N GLY A 415 -3.82 25.78 25.61
CA GLY A 415 -4.65 26.65 26.44
C GLY A 415 -6.13 26.40 26.17
N SER A 416 -6.99 26.53 27.18
CA SER A 416 -8.42 26.17 27.10
C SER A 416 -9.22 26.88 26.00
N GLN A 417 -8.77 28.04 25.52
CA GLN A 417 -9.37 28.74 24.37
C GLN A 417 -9.07 28.07 23.01
N ALA A 418 -7.99 27.29 22.89
CA ALA A 418 -7.63 26.58 21.67
C ALA A 418 -8.63 25.49 21.30
N GLN A 419 -8.98 24.66 22.30
CA GLN A 419 -10.06 23.68 22.17
C GLN A 419 -11.40 24.36 21.89
N SER A 420 -11.59 25.63 22.27
CA SER A 420 -12.82 26.38 21.97
C SER A 420 -12.89 26.81 20.50
N TRP A 421 -11.82 27.38 19.92
CA TRP A 421 -11.85 27.79 18.50
C TRP A 421 -11.72 26.61 17.54
N LEU A 422 -10.94 25.57 17.89
CA LEU A 422 -10.96 24.32 17.14
C LEU A 422 -12.35 23.70 17.18
N LYS A 423 -13.00 23.57 18.36
CA LYS A 423 -14.40 23.12 18.41
C LYS A 423 -15.36 24.03 17.63
N SER A 424 -15.13 25.35 17.54
CA SER A 424 -16.01 26.26 16.78
C SER A 424 -15.79 26.20 15.26
N TRP A 425 -14.55 25.97 14.78
CA TRP A 425 -14.29 25.55 13.40
C TRP A 425 -14.99 24.21 13.14
N TRP A 426 -14.77 23.22 14.00
CA TRP A 426 -15.21 21.84 13.80
C TRP A 426 -16.74 21.70 13.92
N SER A 427 -17.43 22.60 14.63
CA SER A 427 -18.90 22.69 14.62
C SER A 427 -19.48 23.37 13.38
N THR A 428 -18.64 24.03 12.56
CA THR A 428 -19.10 24.93 11.48
C THR A 428 -18.70 24.43 10.08
N GLN A 429 -17.56 23.75 9.91
CA GLN A 429 -17.18 23.13 8.64
C GLN A 429 -17.63 21.66 8.54
N LYS A 430 -18.61 21.40 7.66
CA LYS A 430 -19.19 20.08 7.41
C LYS A 430 -18.49 19.28 6.28
N GLN A 431 -17.26 19.65 5.91
CA GLN A 431 -16.55 19.13 4.73
C GLN A 431 -15.03 19.18 4.96
N LEU A 432 -14.30 18.26 4.30
CA LEU A 432 -12.83 18.27 4.24
C LEU A 432 -12.30 19.60 3.64
N PRO A 433 -11.07 20.02 3.97
CA PRO A 433 -10.52 21.33 3.57
C PRO A 433 -10.05 21.37 2.09
N VAL A 434 -10.82 20.78 1.18
CA VAL A 434 -10.46 20.61 -0.25
C VAL A 434 -11.40 21.42 -1.16
N GLU A 435 -10.86 21.95 -2.24
CA GLU A 435 -11.66 22.54 -3.32
C GLU A 435 -12.28 21.46 -4.21
N GLN A 436 -13.62 21.41 -4.25
CA GLN A 436 -14.33 20.61 -5.24
C GLN A 436 -14.43 21.40 -6.55
N LYS A 437 -13.68 20.99 -7.58
CA LYS A 437 -13.89 21.47 -8.94
C LYS A 437 -15.18 20.87 -9.52
N PRO A 438 -16.19 21.68 -9.93
CA PRO A 438 -17.39 21.13 -10.55
C PRO A 438 -17.10 20.64 -11.97
N GLY A 439 -17.24 19.34 -12.22
CA GLY A 439 -17.30 18.77 -13.58
C GLY A 439 -16.13 17.88 -14.01
N GLU A 440 -14.98 17.93 -13.34
CA GLU A 440 -13.90 16.94 -13.54
C GLU A 440 -14.31 15.61 -12.86
N LYS A 441 -14.98 14.72 -13.60
CA LYS A 441 -14.84 13.29 -13.33
C LYS A 441 -13.41 12.93 -13.74
N GLY A 442 -12.62 12.35 -12.83
CA GLY A 442 -11.26 11.91 -13.13
C GLY A 442 -11.26 10.79 -14.17
N GLU A 443 -11.25 11.14 -15.45
CA GLU A 443 -11.05 10.17 -16.53
C GLU A 443 -9.70 9.49 -16.33
N GLY A 444 -9.69 8.16 -16.40
CA GLY A 444 -8.50 7.34 -16.14
C GLY A 444 -8.14 7.10 -14.67
N GLN A 445 -9.01 7.46 -13.72
CA GLN A 445 -8.85 7.13 -12.30
C GLN A 445 -9.98 6.24 -11.81
N ARG A 446 -9.62 5.14 -11.16
CA ARG A 446 -10.58 4.22 -10.53
C ARG A 446 -11.21 4.88 -9.31
N ALA A 447 -12.54 4.79 -9.23
CA ALA A 447 -13.31 5.22 -8.07
C ALA A 447 -13.23 4.18 -6.94
N PRO A 448 -13.25 4.59 -5.66
CA PRO A 448 -13.24 3.67 -4.53
C PRO A 448 -14.44 2.72 -4.53
N ILE A 449 -14.16 1.42 -4.49
CA ILE A 449 -15.18 0.36 -4.50
C ILE A 449 -15.46 -0.20 -3.10
N ARG A 450 -14.49 -0.14 -2.18
CA ARG A 450 -14.57 -0.86 -0.89
C ARG A 450 -15.60 -0.27 0.07
N GLN A 451 -15.69 1.05 0.15
CA GLN A 451 -16.71 1.73 0.96
C GLN A 451 -18.14 1.27 0.62
N GLN A 452 -18.42 1.07 -0.68
CA GLN A 452 -19.72 0.58 -1.16
C GLN A 452 -19.94 -0.90 -0.80
N GLN A 453 -18.90 -1.73 -0.91
CA GLN A 453 -18.95 -3.16 -0.54
C GLN A 453 -19.18 -3.37 0.96
N TRP A 454 -18.58 -2.55 1.82
CA TRP A 454 -18.74 -2.61 3.27
C TRP A 454 -20.04 -1.95 3.75
N GLY A 455 -20.74 -1.21 2.89
CA GLY A 455 -22.02 -0.59 3.20
C GLY A 455 -21.91 0.53 4.25
N THR A 456 -20.79 1.26 4.25
CA THR A 456 -20.51 2.35 5.21
C THR A 456 -21.63 3.40 5.19
N LYS A 457 -22.42 3.48 6.26
CA LYS A 457 -23.62 4.36 6.36
C LYS A 457 -23.32 5.76 6.89
N THR A 458 -22.10 5.97 7.33
CA THR A 458 -21.65 7.10 8.13
C THR A 458 -21.50 8.36 7.27
N SER A 459 -21.94 9.52 7.77
CA SER A 459 -21.72 10.78 7.05
C SER A 459 -20.22 11.12 7.01
N LEU A 460 -19.74 11.86 5.99
CA LEU A 460 -18.32 12.20 5.83
C LEU A 460 -17.68 12.79 7.12
N ASN A 461 -18.45 13.55 7.90
CA ASN A 461 -17.99 14.20 9.13
C ASN A 461 -17.81 13.22 10.31
N GLU A 462 -18.48 12.07 10.26
CA GLU A 462 -18.48 11.04 11.30
C GLU A 462 -17.55 9.87 10.95
N ARG A 463 -16.96 9.85 9.75
CA ARG A 463 -16.08 8.77 9.30
C ARG A 463 -14.61 8.96 9.71
N PHE A 464 -14.08 10.18 9.63
CA PHE A 464 -12.63 10.41 9.72
C PHE A 464 -12.13 10.84 11.11
N VAL A 465 -10.91 10.42 11.47
CA VAL A 465 -10.18 10.71 12.72
C VAL A 465 -8.75 11.18 12.43
N VAL A 466 -8.19 12.03 13.31
CA VAL A 466 -6.80 12.49 13.25
C VAL A 466 -6.12 12.15 14.58
N GLU A 467 -5.38 11.03 14.62
CA GLU A 467 -4.78 10.51 15.86
C GLU A 467 -3.38 9.89 15.70
N ASP A 468 -2.86 9.79 14.47
CA ASP A 468 -1.52 9.27 14.19
C ASP A 468 -0.49 10.40 13.99
N LYS A 469 0.73 10.15 14.47
CA LYS A 469 1.88 11.05 14.25
C LYS A 469 2.53 10.88 12.87
N ASN A 470 2.16 9.82 12.15
CA ASN A 470 2.61 9.48 10.80
C ASN A 470 1.43 9.69 9.83
N ALA A 471 1.66 10.44 8.74
CA ALA A 471 0.62 10.81 7.79
C ALA A 471 0.19 9.65 6.88
N ALA A 472 1.10 8.71 6.57
CA ALA A 472 0.78 7.50 5.83
C ALA A 472 -0.10 6.56 6.68
N THR A 473 0.27 6.35 7.95
CA THR A 473 -0.57 5.63 8.94
C THR A 473 -1.96 6.28 9.09
N HIS A 474 -2.02 7.61 9.20
CA HIS A 474 -3.27 8.37 9.27
C HIS A 474 -4.18 8.12 8.05
N LEU A 475 -3.63 8.09 6.84
CA LEU A 475 -4.38 7.73 5.63
C LEU A 475 -4.92 6.30 5.69
N VAL A 476 -4.08 5.31 6.03
CA VAL A 476 -4.49 3.91 6.08
C VAL A 476 -5.52 3.64 7.19
N ARG A 477 -5.42 4.31 8.35
CA ARG A 477 -6.46 4.25 9.39
C ARG A 477 -7.82 4.66 8.84
N ASN A 478 -7.87 5.79 8.15
CA ASN A 478 -9.09 6.38 7.61
C ASN A 478 -9.63 5.64 6.37
N ALA A 479 -8.77 4.94 5.64
CA ALA A 479 -9.15 3.99 4.60
C ALA A 479 -9.86 2.75 5.20
N LEU A 480 -9.34 2.19 6.30
CA LEU A 480 -9.84 0.95 6.91
C LEU A 480 -10.98 1.13 7.93
N GLY A 481 -11.22 2.33 8.47
CA GLY A 481 -12.38 2.59 9.34
C GLY A 481 -12.45 3.98 9.95
N GLY A 482 -11.31 4.62 10.19
CA GLY A 482 -11.23 5.96 10.79
C GLY A 482 -11.82 5.97 12.20
N LYS A 483 -12.98 6.62 12.38
CA LYS A 483 -13.76 6.61 13.63
C LYS A 483 -14.46 5.28 13.90
N ASP A 484 -14.71 4.46 12.88
CA ASP A 484 -15.28 3.13 13.04
C ASP A 484 -14.19 2.13 13.45
N GLN A 485 -13.94 2.09 14.77
CA GLN A 485 -12.95 1.21 15.38
C GLN A 485 -13.33 -0.27 15.28
N ASP A 486 -14.63 -0.61 15.18
CA ASP A 486 -15.09 -2.00 14.99
C ASP A 486 -14.73 -2.48 13.58
N GLN A 487 -14.97 -1.65 12.55
CA GLN A 487 -14.55 -1.94 11.17
C GLN A 487 -13.02 -2.04 11.06
N LEU A 488 -12.28 -1.11 11.67
CA LEU A 488 -10.81 -1.11 11.67
C LEU A 488 -10.25 -2.40 12.31
N SER A 489 -10.72 -2.74 13.51
CA SER A 489 -10.35 -3.98 14.20
C SER A 489 -10.71 -5.23 13.40
N ALA A 490 -11.89 -5.29 12.78
CA ALA A 490 -12.31 -6.41 11.96
C ALA A 490 -11.40 -6.61 10.74
N LEU A 491 -11.16 -5.57 9.94
CA LEU A 491 -10.33 -5.64 8.73
C LEU A 491 -8.85 -5.91 9.03
N LEU A 492 -8.35 -5.45 10.17
CA LEU A 492 -6.98 -5.74 10.62
C LEU A 492 -6.87 -7.12 11.29
N THR A 493 -7.94 -7.69 11.84
CA THR A 493 -7.92 -9.05 12.40
C THR A 493 -7.69 -10.10 11.30
N LEU A 494 -8.34 -9.95 10.15
CA LEU A 494 -8.35 -10.97 9.09
C LEU A 494 -6.92 -11.35 8.63
N PRO A 495 -6.56 -12.65 8.67
CA PRO A 495 -5.26 -13.12 8.21
C PRO A 495 -5.26 -13.44 6.71
N SER A 496 -4.08 -13.45 6.10
CA SER A 496 -3.88 -14.00 4.76
C SER A 496 -4.27 -15.50 4.72
N PRO A 497 -4.95 -15.99 3.65
CA PRO A 497 -5.37 -15.29 2.43
C PRO A 497 -6.78 -14.68 2.51
N PHE A 498 -7.44 -14.70 3.67
CA PHE A 498 -8.83 -14.22 3.81
C PHE A 498 -8.96 -12.70 3.73
N SER A 499 -7.98 -11.96 4.25
CA SER A 499 -7.86 -10.50 4.13
C SER A 499 -7.99 -10.00 2.70
N ARG A 500 -7.42 -10.72 1.73
CA ARG A 500 -7.39 -10.37 0.30
C ARG A 500 -8.77 -10.21 -0.34
N ARG A 501 -9.82 -10.79 0.28
CA ARG A 501 -11.21 -10.61 -0.16
C ARG A 501 -11.75 -9.22 0.14
N TYR A 502 -11.24 -8.57 1.17
CA TYR A 502 -11.78 -7.32 1.72
C TYR A 502 -10.86 -6.13 1.47
N ARG A 503 -9.55 -6.33 1.43
CA ARG A 503 -8.54 -5.30 1.20
C ARG A 503 -7.32 -5.87 0.47
N ASP A 504 -6.63 -5.02 -0.28
CA ASP A 504 -5.32 -5.34 -0.81
C ASP A 504 -4.20 -5.25 0.24
N ASP A 505 -2.98 -5.55 -0.17
CA ASP A 505 -1.78 -4.96 0.45
C ASP A 505 -1.91 -3.42 0.36
N LEU A 506 -1.44 -2.70 1.39
CA LEU A 506 -1.45 -1.24 1.36
C LEU A 506 -0.07 -0.71 1.65
N THR A 507 0.50 0.00 0.69
CA THR A 507 1.73 0.77 0.86
C THR A 507 1.46 2.21 0.49
N VAL A 508 1.77 3.12 1.40
CA VAL A 508 1.50 4.55 1.27
C VAL A 508 2.75 5.32 1.67
N GLU A 509 3.18 6.24 0.81
CA GLU A 509 4.21 7.23 1.07
C GLU A 509 3.61 8.64 1.02
N VAL A 510 3.99 9.52 1.96
CA VAL A 510 3.62 10.94 1.97
C VAL A 510 4.88 11.78 2.08
N ILE A 511 5.18 12.57 1.05
CA ILE A 511 6.39 13.38 0.91
C ILE A 511 6.02 14.85 1.13
N PHE A 512 6.64 15.50 2.11
CA PHE A 512 6.38 16.89 2.48
C PHE A 512 7.48 17.81 1.98
N PHE A 513 7.09 18.79 1.17
CA PHE A 513 8.00 19.77 0.62
C PHE A 513 8.07 21.02 1.51
N GLY A 514 9.25 21.63 1.57
CA GLY A 514 9.55 22.80 2.38
C GLY A 514 10.99 23.27 2.18
N GLU A 515 11.32 24.42 2.76
CA GLU A 515 12.68 24.98 2.79
C GLU A 515 13.13 25.10 4.26
N GLY A 516 14.43 24.92 4.54
CA GLY A 516 14.93 24.92 5.92
C GLY A 516 16.44 25.03 6.05
N THR A 517 16.94 25.02 7.29
CA THR A 517 18.38 25.02 7.55
C THR A 517 18.98 23.66 7.20
N GLY A 518 19.81 23.59 6.17
CA GLY A 518 20.51 22.37 5.77
C GLY A 518 21.50 21.89 6.83
N THR A 519 21.18 20.80 7.51
CA THR A 519 22.10 20.06 8.40
C THR A 519 22.89 18.99 7.64
N GLY A 520 22.53 18.71 6.39
CA GLY A 520 23.10 17.68 5.52
C GLY A 520 22.56 16.26 5.78
N ASN A 521 21.94 16.03 6.95
CA ASN A 521 21.57 14.71 7.44
C ASN A 521 20.13 14.32 7.08
N VAL A 522 19.90 13.02 6.86
CA VAL A 522 18.55 12.41 6.88
C VAL A 522 18.44 11.62 8.18
N THR A 523 17.44 11.89 9.01
CA THR A 523 17.31 11.29 10.35
C THR A 523 15.93 10.68 10.57
N ARG A 524 15.88 9.54 11.25
CA ARG A 524 14.62 8.84 11.56
C ARG A 524 13.85 9.61 12.63
N ASN A 525 12.59 9.94 12.33
CA ASN A 525 11.68 10.61 13.24
C ASN A 525 11.07 9.59 14.21
N GLN A 526 11.72 9.41 15.36
CA GLN A 526 11.34 8.41 16.38
C GLN A 526 9.90 8.57 16.89
N GLU A 527 9.32 9.78 16.84
CA GLU A 527 7.96 10.00 17.31
C GLU A 527 6.87 9.51 16.35
N ALA A 528 7.19 9.37 15.06
CA ALA A 528 6.26 8.96 14.00
C ALA A 528 6.75 7.70 13.25
N SER A 529 7.59 6.91 13.92
CA SER A 529 8.13 5.64 13.43
C SER A 529 7.89 4.55 14.45
N ALA A 530 7.69 3.32 13.99
CA ALA A 530 7.71 2.13 14.83
C ALA A 530 9.05 2.04 15.58
N ALA A 531 9.01 1.62 16.85
CA ALA A 531 10.22 1.31 17.60
C ALA A 531 11.06 0.29 16.82
N GLU A 532 12.36 0.54 16.70
CA GLU A 532 13.28 -0.44 16.11
C GLU A 532 13.18 -1.75 16.89
N ALA A 533 12.85 -2.83 16.20
CA ALA A 533 12.99 -4.16 16.79
C ALA A 533 14.48 -4.35 17.10
N GLU A 534 14.82 -4.63 18.36
CA GLU A 534 16.19 -4.95 18.75
C GLU A 534 16.75 -5.96 17.74
N ALA A 535 17.88 -5.60 17.12
CA ALA A 535 18.51 -6.45 16.13
C ALA A 535 18.93 -7.75 16.81
N LYS A 536 18.07 -8.78 16.72
CA LYS A 536 18.38 -10.13 17.20
C LYS A 536 19.73 -10.51 16.62
N ALA A 537 20.71 -10.70 17.51
CA ALA A 537 22.08 -10.96 17.13
C ALA A 537 22.09 -12.08 16.07
N LYS A 538 22.75 -11.82 14.94
CA LYS A 538 22.91 -12.83 13.89
C LYS A 538 23.70 -14.00 14.48
N LEU A 539 23.00 -15.10 14.74
CA LEU A 539 23.59 -16.41 15.06
C LEU A 539 24.16 -17.04 13.80
#